data_AF-A0A2N2TU55-F1
#
_entry.id   AF-A0A2N2TU55-F1
#
_cell.length_a   1.000
_cell.length_b   1.000
_cell.length_c   1.000
_cell.angle_alpha   90.00
_cell.angle_beta   90.00
_cell.angle_gamma   90.00
#
_symmetry.space_group_name_H-M   'P 1'
#
loop_
_entity.id
_entity.type
_entity.pdbx_description
1 polymer ?
#
loop_
_entity_poly.entity_id
_entity_poly.type
_entity_poly.pdbx_seq_one_letter_code
_entity_poly.pdbx_strand_id
1 'polypeptide(L)'
;MKLLATLKQTLGDWMWLLESALHVVIILALTWLLLRLSRKGLARLRTHMQQDLEDNERIKRLDTLERVFRYVATVVITLVGGMLVLSAVGISIAPILATAGVLGIAIGFGAQSLVKDYFNGFFLLLE
;
A
#
# COMPACT_ATOMS: atom_id res chain seq x y z
N MET A 1 -38.05 27.24 22.20
CA MET A 1 -37.17 26.15 22.71
C MET A 1 -36.83 25.11 21.63
N LYS A 2 -37.76 24.66 20.77
CA LYS A 2 -37.48 23.70 19.68
C LYS A 2 -36.51 24.21 18.59
N LEU A 3 -36.55 25.50 18.25
CA LEU A 3 -35.67 26.12 17.22
C LEU A 3 -34.18 26.15 17.57
N LEU A 4 -33.85 26.31 18.86
CA LEU A 4 -32.45 26.26 19.33
C LEU A 4 -31.90 24.83 19.34
N ALA A 5 -32.77 23.84 19.59
CA ALA A 5 -32.40 22.42 19.51
C ALA A 5 -32.13 21.99 18.07
N THR A 6 -32.97 22.39 17.11
CA THR A 6 -32.75 22.10 15.68
C THR A 6 -31.53 22.81 15.11
N LEU A 7 -31.20 24.03 15.55
CA LEU A 7 -29.98 24.74 15.16
C LEU A 7 -28.72 24.08 15.72
N LYS A 8 -28.73 23.63 16.99
CA LYS A 8 -27.61 22.84 17.55
C LYS A 8 -27.43 21.51 16.83
N GLN A 9 -28.53 20.85 16.47
CA GLN A 9 -28.52 19.61 15.71
C GLN A 9 -27.89 19.81 14.33
N THR A 10 -28.37 20.79 13.56
CA THR A 10 -27.82 21.08 12.23
C THR A 10 -26.37 21.54 12.30
N LEU A 11 -26.00 22.42 13.25
CA LEU A 11 -24.60 22.84 13.43
C LEU A 11 -23.68 21.67 13.81
N GLY A 12 -24.15 20.75 14.64
CA GLY A 12 -23.45 19.48 14.92
C GLY A 12 -23.31 18.65 13.65
N ASP A 13 -24.32 18.68 12.77
CA ASP A 13 -24.32 17.94 11.52
C ASP A 13 -23.24 18.43 10.54
N TRP A 14 -23.11 19.74 10.42
CA TRP A 14 -22.04 20.36 9.60
C TRP A 14 -20.64 20.10 10.16
N MET A 15 -20.49 19.93 11.48
CA MET A 15 -19.20 19.69 12.12
C MET A 15 -18.68 18.26 11.86
N TRP A 16 -19.53 17.23 11.97
CA TRP A 16 -19.10 15.85 11.69
C TRP A 16 -18.81 15.62 10.21
N LEU A 17 -19.51 16.32 9.32
CA LEU A 17 -19.24 16.32 7.89
C LEU A 17 -17.86 16.91 7.57
N LEU A 18 -17.50 18.02 8.21
CA LEU A 18 -16.18 18.65 8.04
C LEU A 18 -15.04 17.76 8.54
N GLU A 19 -15.20 17.13 9.71
CA GLU A 19 -14.17 16.22 10.25
C GLU A 19 -13.98 14.95 9.40
N SER A 20 -15.09 14.38 8.90
CA SER A 20 -15.05 13.20 8.02
C SER A 20 -14.42 13.53 6.67
N ALA A 21 -14.77 14.69 6.09
CA ALA A 21 -14.19 15.16 4.83
C ALA A 21 -12.68 15.39 4.97
N LEU A 22 -12.23 15.98 6.08
CA LEU A 22 -10.81 16.23 6.34
C LEU A 22 -10.02 14.92 6.49
N HIS A 23 -10.54 13.93 7.21
CA HIS A 23 -9.92 12.60 7.32
C HIS A 23 -9.79 11.91 5.96
N VAL A 24 -10.84 11.93 5.14
CA VAL A 24 -10.79 11.36 3.78
C VAL A 24 -9.72 12.06 2.94
N VAL A 25 -9.64 13.39 2.98
CA VAL A 25 -8.63 14.15 2.24
C VAL A 25 -7.21 13.79 2.70
N ILE A 26 -6.99 13.61 4.01
CA ILE A 26 -5.69 13.17 4.55
C ILE A 26 -5.35 11.76 4.06
N ILE A 27 -6.29 10.81 4.11
CA ILE A 27 -6.08 9.45 3.62
C ILE A 27 -5.72 9.47 2.13
N LEU A 28 -6.43 10.26 1.33
CA LEU A 28 -6.16 10.41 -0.10
C LEU A 28 -4.79 11.07 -0.35
N ALA A 29 -4.44 12.10 0.40
CA ALA A 29 -3.14 12.77 0.30
C ALA A 29 -1.99 11.82 0.66
N LEU A 30 -2.14 11.03 1.74
CA LEU A 30 -1.18 10.01 2.15
C LEU A 30 -1.07 8.89 1.11
N THR A 31 -2.19 8.37 0.62
CA THR A 31 -2.21 7.32 -0.41
C THR A 31 -1.53 7.82 -1.68
N TRP A 32 -1.85 9.04 -2.13
CA TRP A 32 -1.22 9.66 -3.29
C TRP A 32 0.27 9.91 -3.07
N LEU A 33 0.68 10.37 -1.88
CA LEU A 33 2.08 10.56 -1.51
C LEU A 33 2.85 9.23 -1.53
N LEU A 34 2.30 8.16 -0.94
CA LEU A 34 2.89 6.83 -0.92
C LEU A 34 3.03 6.26 -2.34
N LEU A 35 2.00 6.39 -3.18
CA LEU A 35 2.07 5.99 -4.59
C LEU A 35 3.13 6.80 -5.35
N ARG A 36 3.25 8.11 -5.07
CA ARG A 36 4.25 8.97 -5.69
C ARG A 36 5.67 8.60 -5.25
N LEU A 37 5.86 8.29 -3.98
CA LEU A 37 7.14 7.83 -3.42
C LEU A 37 7.52 6.46 -3.99
N SER A 38 6.59 5.51 -4.08
CA SER A 38 6.84 4.20 -4.69
C SER A 38 7.26 4.32 -6.16
N ARG A 39 6.65 5.24 -6.92
CA ARG A 39 7.04 5.52 -8.32
C ARG A 39 8.39 6.25 -8.43
N LYS A 40 8.73 7.13 -7.49
CA LYS A 40 9.99 7.91 -7.52
C LYS A 40 11.18 7.19 -6.88
N GLY A 41 10.95 6.26 -5.95
CA GLY A 41 12.00 5.59 -5.18
C GLY A 41 12.95 4.77 -6.04
N LEU A 42 12.44 4.10 -7.08
CA LEU A 42 13.27 3.26 -7.93
C LEU A 42 14.01 4.03 -9.04
N ALA A 43 13.52 5.21 -9.44
CA ALA A 43 14.21 6.05 -10.42
C ALA A 43 15.54 6.63 -9.91
N ARG A 44 15.70 6.78 -8.58
CA ARG A 44 16.97 7.23 -7.97
C ARG A 44 18.01 6.12 -7.78
N LEU A 45 17.58 4.87 -7.62
CA LEU A 45 18.48 3.72 -7.54
C LEU A 45 19.10 3.39 -8.91
N ARG A 46 18.34 3.59 -9.98
CA ARG A 46 18.76 3.32 -11.36
C ARG A 46 19.90 4.21 -11.84
N THR A 47 19.94 5.49 -11.44
CA THR A 47 20.96 6.43 -11.94
C THR A 47 22.33 6.31 -11.26
N HIS A 48 22.42 5.70 -10.06
CA HIS A 48 23.72 5.44 -9.42
C HIS A 48 24.37 4.12 -9.86
N MET A 49 23.60 3.13 -10.33
CA MET A 49 24.17 1.83 -10.75
C MET A 49 24.41 1.70 -12.26
N GLN A 50 23.90 2.63 -13.08
CA GLN A 50 24.11 2.60 -14.53
C GLN A 50 25.50 3.05 -14.98
N GLN A 51 26.36 3.52 -14.08
CA GLN A 51 27.73 3.95 -14.43
C GLN A 51 28.79 2.85 -14.26
N ASP A 52 28.48 1.74 -13.56
CA ASP A 52 29.46 0.67 -13.23
C ASP A 52 29.12 -0.73 -13.80
N LEU A 53 28.04 -0.89 -14.57
CA LEU A 53 27.58 -2.21 -15.06
C LEU A 53 27.74 -2.34 -16.58
N GLU A 54 28.83 -2.95 -17.03
CA GLU A 54 29.05 -3.36 -18.44
C GLU A 54 28.14 -4.53 -18.89
N ASP A 55 27.36 -5.10 -17.97
CA ASP A 55 26.65 -6.37 -18.16
C ASP A 55 25.14 -6.15 -18.39
N ASN A 56 24.76 -5.96 -19.67
CA ASN A 56 23.39 -5.69 -20.13
C ASN A 56 22.35 -6.69 -19.61
N GLU A 57 22.75 -7.92 -19.29
CA GLU A 57 21.84 -8.97 -18.81
C GLU A 57 21.44 -8.78 -17.34
N ARG A 58 22.38 -8.32 -16.49
CA ARG A 58 22.11 -7.98 -15.09
C ARG A 58 21.15 -6.80 -14.99
N ILE A 59 21.32 -5.80 -15.85
CA ILE A 59 20.43 -4.63 -15.93
C ILE A 59 18.99 -5.06 -16.28
N LYS A 60 18.82 -5.99 -17.22
CA LYS A 60 17.49 -6.53 -17.57
C LYS A 60 16.83 -7.27 -16.42
N ARG A 61 17.58 -8.11 -15.68
CA ARG A 61 17.06 -8.81 -14.49
C ARG A 61 16.62 -7.82 -13.42
N LEU A 62 17.43 -6.80 -13.15
CA LEU A 62 17.08 -5.74 -12.20
C LEU A 62 15.79 -4.99 -12.61
N ASP A 63 15.61 -4.65 -13.89
CA ASP A 63 14.38 -3.97 -14.38
C ASP A 63 13.13 -4.83 -14.16
N THR A 64 13.23 -6.15 -14.37
CA THR A 64 12.10 -7.07 -14.11
C THR A 64 11.74 -7.15 -12.62
N LEU A 65 12.73 -7.25 -11.73
CA LEU A 65 12.51 -7.26 -10.28
C LEU A 65 11.92 -5.92 -9.83
N GLU A 66 12.48 -4.81 -10.29
CA GLU A 66 11.96 -3.45 -10.07
C GLU A 66 10.48 -3.36 -10.47
N ARG A 67 10.12 -3.89 -11.65
CA ARG A 67 8.74 -3.88 -12.13
C ARG A 67 7.81 -4.69 -11.22
N VAL A 68 8.24 -5.87 -10.78
CA VAL A 68 7.45 -6.72 -9.87
C VAL A 68 7.24 -6.02 -8.52
N PHE A 69 8.30 -5.53 -7.88
CA PHE A 69 8.20 -4.82 -6.60
C PHE A 69 7.29 -3.59 -6.69
N ARG A 70 7.42 -2.80 -7.76
CA ARG A 70 6.59 -1.61 -7.98
C ARG A 70 5.11 -1.99 -8.15
N TYR A 71 4.83 -3.06 -8.88
CA TYR A 71 3.48 -3.54 -9.09
C TYR A 71 2.85 -3.99 -7.76
N VAL A 72 3.56 -4.83 -7.00
CA VAL A 72 3.11 -5.29 -5.66
C VAL A 72 2.86 -4.11 -4.72
N ALA A 73 3.79 -3.15 -4.64
CA ALA A 73 3.62 -1.96 -3.81
C ALA A 73 2.40 -1.13 -4.22
N THR A 74 2.20 -0.93 -5.52
CA THR A 74 1.05 -0.17 -6.05
C THR A 74 -0.27 -0.85 -5.68
N VAL A 75 -0.36 -2.18 -5.85
CA VAL A 75 -1.55 -2.95 -5.48
C VAL A 75 -1.83 -2.83 -3.98
N VAL A 76 -0.83 -3.06 -3.12
CA VAL A 76 -1.00 -2.98 -1.66
C VAL A 76 -1.41 -1.59 -1.21
N ILE A 77 -0.71 -0.54 -1.66
CA ILE A 77 -1.01 0.85 -1.27
C ILE A 77 -2.42 1.24 -1.71
N THR A 78 -2.81 0.89 -2.94
CA THR A 78 -4.14 1.23 -3.46
C THR A 78 -5.25 0.48 -2.71
N LEU A 79 -5.03 -0.80 -2.40
CA LEU A 79 -6.00 -1.62 -1.66
C LEU A 79 -6.19 -1.08 -0.24
N VAL A 80 -5.10 -0.82 0.49
CA VAL A 80 -5.16 -0.25 1.85
C VAL A 80 -5.76 1.16 1.84
N GLY A 81 -5.30 2.03 0.95
CA GLY A 81 -5.85 3.38 0.81
C GLY A 81 -7.34 3.38 0.48
N GLY A 82 -7.77 2.50 -0.43
CA GLY A 82 -9.19 2.30 -0.76
C GLY A 82 -10.01 1.83 0.44
N MET A 83 -9.53 0.82 1.19
CA MET A 83 -10.21 0.38 2.42
C MET A 83 -10.36 1.51 3.43
N LEU A 84 -9.31 2.30 3.67
CA LEU A 84 -9.37 3.43 4.61
C LEU A 84 -10.39 4.49 4.16
N VAL A 85 -10.49 4.78 2.86
CA VAL A 85 -11.52 5.68 2.32
C VAL A 85 -12.92 5.10 2.55
N LEU A 86 -13.13 3.82 2.26
CA LEU A 86 -14.42 3.14 2.52
C LEU A 86 -14.81 3.24 4.00
N SER A 87 -13.86 2.97 4.90
CA SER A 87 -14.08 3.07 6.34
C SER A 87 -14.46 4.49 6.79
N ALA A 88 -13.84 5.52 6.19
CA ALA A 88 -14.12 6.91 6.52
C ALA A 88 -15.52 7.38 6.06
N VAL A 89 -16.10 6.74 5.04
CA VAL A 89 -17.49 6.98 4.59
C VAL A 89 -18.50 6.08 5.33
N GLY A 90 -18.03 5.29 6.31
CA GLY A 90 -18.88 4.40 7.12
C GLY A 90 -19.19 3.05 6.49
N ILE A 91 -18.51 2.67 5.40
CA ILE A 91 -18.62 1.35 4.79
C ILE A 91 -17.73 0.37 5.56
N SER A 92 -18.31 -0.76 5.99
CA SER A 92 -17.55 -1.78 6.70
C SER A 92 -16.49 -2.42 5.80
N ILE A 93 -15.24 -2.36 6.25
CA ILE A 93 -14.10 -3.01 5.59
C ILE A 93 -13.93 -4.48 5.98
N ALA A 94 -14.68 -4.98 6.96
CA ALA A 94 -14.52 -6.34 7.48
C ALA A 94 -14.64 -7.45 6.41
N PRO A 95 -15.60 -7.39 5.45
CA PRO A 95 -15.68 -8.39 4.38
C PRO A 95 -14.46 -8.36 3.43
N ILE A 96 -13.95 -7.16 3.14
CA ILE A 96 -12.76 -6.98 2.29
C ILE A 96 -11.52 -7.50 3.02
N LEU A 97 -11.39 -7.18 4.30
CA LEU A 97 -10.28 -7.64 5.13
C LEU A 97 -10.28 -9.16 5.30
N ALA A 98 -11.46 -9.78 5.45
CA ALA A 98 -11.60 -11.23 5.52
C ALA A 98 -11.13 -11.91 4.22
N THR A 99 -11.56 -11.42 3.05
CA THR A 99 -11.14 -11.99 1.76
C THR A 99 -9.66 -11.73 1.47
N ALA A 100 -9.15 -10.54 1.76
CA ALA A 100 -7.73 -10.21 1.65
C ALA A 100 -6.87 -11.08 2.58
N GLY A 101 -7.36 -11.41 3.78
CA GLY A 101 -6.71 -12.33 4.71
C GLY A 101 -6.56 -13.73 4.14
N VAL A 102 -7.65 -14.32 3.61
CA VAL A 102 -7.60 -15.66 2.99
C VAL A 102 -6.70 -15.68 1.75
N LEU A 103 -6.76 -14.66 0.90
CA LEU A 103 -5.86 -14.49 -0.24
C LEU A 103 -4.40 -14.39 0.20
N GLY A 104 -4.11 -13.62 1.26
CA GLY A 104 -2.77 -13.49 1.83
C GLY A 104 -2.21 -14.82 2.32
N ILE A 105 -3.04 -15.63 2.97
CA ILE A 105 -2.67 -16.99 3.40
C ILE A 105 -2.35 -17.87 2.18
N ALA A 106 -3.17 -17.85 1.14
CA ALA A 106 -2.94 -18.62 -0.08
C ALA A 106 -1.62 -18.23 -0.78
N ILE A 107 -1.35 -16.93 -0.88
CA ILE A 107 -0.08 -16.41 -1.43
C ILE A 107 1.10 -16.83 -0.54
N GLY A 108 0.95 -16.77 0.79
CA GLY A 108 1.96 -17.19 1.75
C GLY A 108 2.32 -18.67 1.60
N PHE A 109 1.32 -19.55 1.43
CA PHE A 109 1.55 -20.96 1.14
C PHE A 109 2.22 -21.17 -0.23
N GLY A 110 1.83 -20.40 -1.26
CA GLY A 110 2.47 -20.45 -2.57
C GLY A 110 3.95 -20.01 -2.55
N ALA A 111 4.32 -19.10 -1.66
CA ALA A 111 5.69 -18.62 -1.50
C ALA A 111 6.52 -19.41 -0.48
N GLN A 112 5.93 -20.40 0.21
CA GLN A 112 6.56 -21.11 1.31
C GLN A 112 7.87 -21.80 0.91
N SER A 113 7.91 -22.42 -0.28
CA SER A 113 9.13 -23.08 -0.79
C SER A 113 10.26 -22.07 -1.02
N LEU A 114 9.96 -20.90 -1.60
CA LEU A 114 10.95 -19.85 -1.85
C LEU A 114 11.61 -19.38 -0.55
N VAL A 115 10.82 -19.21 0.51
CA VAL A 115 11.34 -18.81 1.82
C VAL A 115 12.26 -19.91 2.37
N LYS A 116 11.85 -21.17 2.28
CA LYS A 116 12.67 -22.31 2.71
C LYS A 116 14.00 -22.38 1.95
N ASP A 117 13.96 -22.19 0.63
CA ASP A 117 15.13 -22.23 -0.23
C ASP A 117 16.11 -21.10 0.09
N TYR A 118 15.61 -19.90 0.37
CA TYR A 118 16.42 -18.77 0.80
C TYR A 118 17.19 -19.05 2.09
N PHE A 119 16.50 -19.56 3.12
CA PHE A 119 17.15 -19.90 4.39
C PHE A 119 18.16 -21.03 4.23
N ASN A 120 17.82 -22.10 3.51
CA ASN A 120 18.75 -23.20 3.26
C ASN A 120 20.03 -22.72 2.57
N GLY A 121 19.90 -21.86 1.56
CA GLY A 121 21.05 -21.27 0.87
C GLY A 121 21.89 -20.38 1.79
N PHE A 122 21.27 -19.59 2.66
CA PHE A 122 21.97 -18.79 3.65
C PHE A 122 22.74 -19.64 4.66
N PHE A 123 22.12 -20.69 5.20
CA PHE A 123 22.78 -21.61 6.15
C PHE A 123 23.98 -22.34 5.52
N LEU A 124 23.88 -22.76 4.26
CA LEU A 124 24.98 -23.40 3.54
C LEU A 124 26.22 -22.48 3.40
N LEU A 125 26.02 -21.16 3.35
CA LEU A 125 27.13 -20.20 3.28
C LEU A 125 27.78 -19.93 4.66
N LEU A 126 27.07 -20.25 5.75
CA LEU A 126 27.53 -20.04 7.11
C LEU A 126 28.19 -21.26 7.74
N GLU A 127 27.88 -22.45 7.22
CA GLU A 127 28.56 -23.70 7.55
C GLU A 127 29.83 -23.89 6.71
#